data_AF-A0A523WX15-F1
#
_entry.id   AF-A0A523WX15-F1
#
_cell.length_a   1.000
_cell.length_b   1.000
_cell.length_c   1.000
_cell.angle_alpha   90.00
_cell.angle_beta   90.00
_cell.angle_gamma   90.00
#
_symmetry.space_group_name_H-M   'P 1'
#
loop_
_entity.id
_entity.type
_entity.pdbx_description
1 polymer ?
#
loop_
_entity_poly.entity_id
_entity_poly.type
_entity_poly.pdbx_seq_one_letter_code
_entity_poly.pdbx_strand_id
1 'polypeptide(L)'
;MKIKEIKLNNFKRFTDLTITNISDKARLVVIIGPNGSGKSALFDALHHWYRMKSQTGWLDDQLYYIKEKDESFDWNQSVQVSLYNVDSYQSELIKKSMYFRTAYRNDPDFNITSLGRMNLPYSSLKIHRFIDNDQTVSENYQRLISLTLAGVYNENNDDKKVKTLREELIGKIRSSMKNVFDDLNLNNIGDPLGDGAFYFEKSISKSFHYKNLAGGEKSAFDILLDIIIKLQYYPEAIYCIDEPEAHMHTELQGKLLEEIFNLIPEKGQLWITTHSLGMMRKAKELAQRNPSSVDFIDFHDIDFDSSCVLRPVSIDRVIWEKFISIAVGDISDLIKPQTIVLCEGDKQGRRYKNFDADCYSKIFAQKHPDVIFVSAGAATELEKDDNLAYTILKDVLANTQIFRLIDRDDKSDPEVNECRKKGIKVLSRRHLESYLFDEEILNKLTLDLNASPEQQAEILKVKNDKIQESISRGNPPDDIKSAAGNIYVEIKKILNLTQCGNTLDAFMRDTLVPLITEETNIFQKLEKDIFP
;
A
#
# COMPACT_ATOMS: atom_id res chain seq x y z
N MET A 1 2.81 14.21 -25.48
CA MET A 1 2.77 15.47 -24.68
C MET A 1 2.92 15.12 -23.21
N LYS A 2 3.48 16.00 -22.38
CA LYS A 2 3.63 15.75 -20.93
C LYS A 2 3.35 17.01 -20.13
N ILE A 3 2.80 16.84 -18.93
CA ILE A 3 2.48 17.96 -18.02
C ILE A 3 3.78 18.48 -17.40
N LYS A 4 3.95 19.80 -17.42
CA LYS A 4 5.05 20.55 -16.79
C LYS A 4 4.62 21.18 -15.46
N GLU A 5 3.46 21.84 -15.47
CA GLU A 5 2.94 22.58 -14.32
C GLU A 5 1.42 22.59 -14.34
N ILE A 6 0.81 22.54 -13.17
CA ILE A 6 -0.64 22.67 -12.95
C ILE A 6 -0.85 23.80 -11.93
N LYS A 7 -1.76 24.74 -12.22
CA LYS A 7 -2.20 25.78 -11.29
C LYS A 7 -3.71 25.75 -11.14
N LEU A 8 -4.17 25.68 -9.90
CA LEU A 8 -5.58 25.64 -9.53
C LEU A 8 -5.89 26.82 -8.62
N ASN A 9 -6.95 27.55 -8.91
CA ASN A 9 -7.44 28.65 -8.08
C ASN A 9 -8.95 28.51 -7.88
N ASN A 10 -9.38 28.56 -6.62
CA ASN A 10 -10.77 28.42 -6.18
C ASN A 10 -11.47 27.21 -6.83
N PHE A 11 -10.80 26.05 -6.82
CA PHE A 11 -11.26 24.83 -7.51
C PHE A 11 -11.37 23.66 -6.53
N LYS A 12 -12.61 23.25 -6.24
CA LYS A 12 -12.97 22.14 -5.36
C LYS A 12 -12.31 22.19 -3.99
N ARG A 13 -11.28 21.35 -3.76
CA ARG A 13 -10.56 21.30 -2.48
C ARG A 13 -9.47 22.37 -2.38
N PHE A 14 -9.10 23.02 -3.48
CA PHE A 14 -7.92 23.87 -3.58
C PHE A 14 -8.27 25.35 -3.59
N THR A 15 -7.74 26.10 -2.64
CA THR A 15 -7.82 27.57 -2.62
C THR A 15 -6.86 28.15 -3.67
N ASP A 16 -5.57 27.84 -3.55
CA ASP A 16 -4.54 28.14 -4.54
C ASP A 16 -3.47 27.03 -4.49
N LEU A 17 -3.38 26.23 -5.54
CA LEU A 17 -2.43 25.12 -5.64
C LEU A 17 -1.60 25.25 -6.90
N THR A 18 -0.28 25.23 -6.76
CA THR A 18 0.66 25.05 -7.88
C THR A 18 1.42 23.73 -7.75
N ILE A 19 1.30 22.83 -8.72
CA ILE A 19 2.17 21.63 -8.84
C ILE A 19 3.19 21.92 -9.94
N THR A 20 4.47 21.99 -9.59
CA THR A 20 5.55 22.38 -10.52
C THR A 20 6.72 21.41 -10.48
N ASN A 21 7.70 21.62 -11.35
CA ASN A 21 8.90 20.78 -11.50
C ASN A 21 8.60 19.30 -11.81
N ILE A 22 7.49 19.01 -12.50
CA ILE A 22 7.21 17.67 -13.02
C ILE A 22 8.20 17.40 -14.15
N SER A 23 8.93 16.28 -14.08
CA SER A 23 9.98 15.92 -15.02
C SER A 23 9.42 15.66 -16.43
N ASP A 24 10.09 16.17 -17.47
CA ASP A 24 9.78 15.84 -18.87
C ASP A 24 10.13 14.37 -19.21
N LYS A 25 10.94 13.72 -18.37
CA LYS A 25 11.26 12.30 -18.47
C LYS A 25 10.25 11.41 -17.74
N ALA A 26 9.45 11.97 -16.83
CA ALA A 26 8.45 11.18 -16.11
C ALA A 26 7.46 10.54 -17.10
N ARG A 27 7.39 9.20 -17.04
CA ARG A 27 6.39 8.38 -17.73
C ARG A 27 5.25 8.00 -16.79
N LEU A 28 5.51 7.96 -15.49
CA LEU A 28 4.52 7.73 -14.45
C LEU A 28 4.55 8.91 -13.45
N VAL A 29 3.40 9.46 -13.14
CA VAL A 29 3.22 10.43 -12.06
C VAL A 29 2.20 9.83 -11.09
N VAL A 30 2.61 9.64 -9.84
CA VAL A 30 1.79 9.01 -8.80
C VAL A 30 1.38 10.06 -7.78
N ILE A 31 0.08 10.31 -7.70
CA ILE A 31 -0.50 11.18 -6.67
C ILE A 31 -0.90 10.31 -5.49
N ILE A 32 -0.29 10.57 -4.33
CA ILE A 32 -0.43 9.77 -3.11
C ILE A 32 -1.02 10.62 -2.00
N GLY A 33 -1.95 10.07 -1.24
CA GLY A 33 -2.66 10.82 -0.20
C GLY A 33 -3.82 10.02 0.40
N PRO A 34 -4.33 10.40 1.58
CA PRO A 34 -5.48 9.75 2.20
C PRO A 34 -6.77 10.03 1.41
N ASN A 35 -7.85 9.33 1.75
CA ASN A 35 -9.16 9.63 1.17
C ASN A 35 -9.60 11.04 1.57
N GLY A 36 -10.20 11.77 0.63
CA GLY A 36 -10.59 13.17 0.85
C GLY A 36 -9.48 14.22 0.70
N SER A 37 -8.22 13.84 0.45
CA SER A 37 -7.12 14.82 0.29
C SER A 37 -7.17 15.64 -1.02
N GLY A 38 -8.14 15.38 -1.91
CA GLY A 38 -8.29 16.10 -3.18
C GLY A 38 -7.67 15.42 -4.41
N LYS A 39 -7.18 14.17 -4.30
CA LYS A 39 -6.60 13.42 -5.43
C LYS A 39 -7.51 13.40 -6.67
N SER A 40 -8.75 12.94 -6.54
CA SER A 40 -9.74 12.92 -7.63
C SER A 40 -10.11 14.33 -8.10
N ALA A 41 -10.09 15.32 -7.20
CA ALA A 41 -10.37 16.72 -7.56
C ALA A 41 -9.29 17.31 -8.49
N LEU A 42 -8.01 16.89 -8.36
CA LEU A 42 -6.96 17.25 -9.30
C LEU A 42 -7.25 16.68 -10.70
N PHE A 43 -7.79 15.46 -10.80
CA PHE A 43 -8.17 14.88 -12.08
C PHE A 43 -9.42 15.54 -12.68
N ASP A 44 -10.38 15.97 -11.86
CA ASP A 44 -11.47 16.85 -12.33
C ASP A 44 -10.92 18.15 -12.92
N ALA A 45 -9.88 18.73 -12.31
CA ALA A 45 -9.25 19.94 -12.84
C ALA A 45 -8.61 19.68 -14.22
N LEU A 46 -7.81 18.62 -14.35
CA LEU A 46 -7.21 18.24 -15.63
C LEU A 46 -8.27 17.96 -16.71
N HIS A 47 -9.36 17.29 -16.33
CA HIS A 47 -10.46 16.99 -17.23
C HIS A 47 -11.26 18.24 -17.63
N HIS A 48 -11.48 19.17 -16.70
CA HIS A 48 -12.08 20.48 -16.96
C HIS A 48 -11.22 21.29 -17.95
N TRP A 49 -9.91 21.37 -17.69
CA TRP A 49 -8.96 22.03 -18.59
C TRP A 49 -8.97 21.40 -19.99
N TYR A 50 -8.93 20.06 -20.06
CA TYR A 50 -8.99 19.32 -21.32
C TYR A 50 -10.28 19.62 -22.09
N ARG A 51 -11.44 19.59 -21.44
CA ARG A 51 -12.74 19.93 -22.04
C ARG A 51 -12.71 21.29 -22.71
N MET A 52 -12.24 22.31 -21.98
CA MET A 52 -12.19 23.69 -22.49
C MET A 52 -11.25 23.82 -23.69
N LYS A 53 -10.04 23.26 -23.62
CA LYS A 53 -9.04 23.38 -24.68
C LYS A 53 -9.33 22.50 -25.91
N SER A 54 -10.00 21.36 -25.73
CA SER A 54 -10.39 20.47 -26.83
C SER A 54 -11.70 20.88 -27.52
N GLN A 55 -12.46 21.83 -26.95
CA GLN A 55 -13.78 22.24 -27.44
C GLN A 55 -14.77 21.06 -27.57
N THR A 56 -14.68 20.09 -26.66
CA THR A 56 -15.52 18.87 -26.68
C THR A 56 -16.85 19.03 -25.93
N GLY A 57 -17.15 20.24 -25.45
CA GLY A 57 -18.41 20.60 -24.80
C GLY A 57 -18.22 21.61 -23.67
N TRP A 58 -19.33 22.09 -23.11
CA TRP A 58 -19.37 22.92 -21.91
C TRP A 58 -20.20 22.20 -20.84
N LEU A 59 -19.80 22.31 -19.57
CA LEU A 59 -20.60 21.84 -18.44
C LEU A 59 -20.71 23.00 -17.45
N ASP A 60 -21.89 23.59 -17.39
CA ASP A 60 -22.18 24.68 -16.46
C ASP A 60 -22.61 24.13 -15.09
N ASP A 61 -21.67 23.53 -14.37
CA ASP A 61 -21.88 22.99 -13.02
C ASP A 61 -20.93 23.69 -12.04
N GLN A 62 -21.08 25.01 -11.92
CA GLN A 62 -20.22 25.82 -11.04
C GLN A 62 -20.27 25.31 -9.58
N LEU A 63 -21.43 24.84 -9.12
CA LEU A 63 -21.60 24.27 -7.78
C LEU A 63 -20.68 23.06 -7.53
N TYR A 64 -20.40 22.27 -8.56
CA TYR A 64 -19.52 21.11 -8.47
C TYR A 64 -18.03 21.48 -8.42
N TYR A 65 -17.63 22.61 -9.01
CA TYR A 65 -16.22 22.97 -9.17
C TYR A 65 -15.73 24.09 -8.26
N ILE A 66 -16.59 25.01 -7.82
CA ILE A 66 -16.19 26.13 -6.96
C ILE A 66 -15.88 25.67 -5.54
N LYS A 67 -14.89 26.29 -4.91
CA LYS A 67 -14.60 26.09 -3.48
C LYS A 67 -15.30 27.15 -2.63
N GLU A 68 -14.93 28.41 -2.82
CA GLU A 68 -15.46 29.58 -2.13
C GLU A 68 -16.46 30.30 -3.02
N LYS A 69 -17.72 30.34 -2.57
CA LYS A 69 -18.85 30.86 -3.35
C LYS A 69 -18.86 32.38 -3.49
N ASP A 70 -18.20 33.07 -2.56
CA ASP A 70 -18.18 34.53 -2.50
C ASP A 70 -17.09 35.14 -3.41
N GLU A 71 -16.20 34.31 -3.96
CA GLU A 71 -15.20 34.72 -4.94
C GLU A 71 -15.68 34.47 -6.38
N SER A 72 -15.28 35.34 -7.32
CA SER A 72 -15.59 35.15 -8.73
C SER A 72 -14.87 33.91 -9.28
N PHE A 73 -15.63 32.97 -9.84
CA PHE A 73 -15.08 31.76 -10.47
C PHE A 73 -14.96 31.96 -11.98
N ASP A 74 -13.72 32.13 -12.46
CA ASP A 74 -13.43 32.19 -13.89
C ASP A 74 -12.94 30.83 -14.38
N TRP A 75 -13.80 30.15 -15.13
CA TRP A 75 -13.53 28.85 -15.73
C TRP A 75 -12.21 28.76 -16.51
N ASN A 76 -11.73 29.86 -17.10
CA ASN A 76 -10.46 29.90 -17.84
C ASN A 76 -9.23 30.09 -16.94
N GLN A 77 -9.41 30.70 -15.77
CA GLN A 77 -8.30 31.04 -14.86
C GLN A 77 -8.19 30.07 -13.68
N SER A 78 -9.30 29.45 -13.26
CA SER A 78 -9.35 28.50 -12.14
C SER A 78 -8.51 27.25 -12.37
N VAL A 79 -8.26 26.87 -13.63
CA VAL A 79 -7.39 25.74 -13.96
C VAL A 79 -6.47 26.09 -15.12
N GLN A 80 -5.16 26.07 -14.88
CA GLN A 80 -4.14 26.26 -15.89
C GLN A 80 -3.20 25.05 -15.91
N VAL A 81 -2.95 24.50 -17.09
CA VAL A 81 -2.02 23.38 -17.29
C VAL A 81 -1.01 23.76 -18.37
N SER A 82 0.26 23.72 -18.00
CA SER A 82 1.38 23.91 -18.92
C SER A 82 1.91 22.55 -19.37
N LEU A 83 2.12 22.38 -20.68
CA LEU A 83 2.65 21.15 -21.26
C LEU A 83 4.06 21.38 -21.83
N TYR A 84 4.90 20.35 -21.80
CA TYR A 84 6.17 20.36 -22.52
C TYR A 84 5.96 20.27 -24.03
N ASN A 85 6.76 21.02 -24.78
CA ASN A 85 6.81 21.02 -26.26
C ASN A 85 5.46 21.35 -26.93
N VAL A 86 4.66 22.23 -26.32
CA VAL A 86 3.40 22.74 -26.88
C VAL A 86 3.41 24.27 -26.83
N ASP A 87 3.70 24.89 -27.97
CA ASP A 87 3.72 26.36 -28.08
C ASP A 87 2.33 26.95 -28.39
N SER A 88 1.41 26.13 -28.93
CA SER A 88 0.03 26.54 -29.19
C SER A 88 -0.96 25.39 -28.98
N TYR A 89 -2.08 25.69 -28.32
CA TYR A 89 -3.14 24.73 -28.00
C TYR A 89 -4.14 24.63 -29.16
N GLN A 90 -3.70 24.09 -30.31
CA GLN A 90 -4.62 23.79 -31.41
C GLN A 90 -5.62 22.71 -31.00
N SER A 91 -6.92 22.95 -31.20
CA SER A 91 -7.99 22.09 -30.65
C SER A 91 -7.92 20.63 -31.11
N GLU A 92 -7.54 20.36 -32.37
CA GLU A 92 -7.36 18.99 -32.88
C GLU A 92 -6.22 18.23 -32.18
N LEU A 93 -5.11 18.91 -31.91
CA LEU A 93 -3.98 18.34 -31.19
C LEU A 93 -4.40 18.00 -29.75
N ILE A 94 -5.16 18.89 -29.12
CA ILE A 94 -5.62 18.70 -27.74
C ILE A 94 -6.63 17.57 -27.63
N LYS A 95 -7.55 17.37 -28.58
CA LYS A 95 -8.53 16.25 -28.57
C LYS A 95 -7.88 14.87 -28.41
N LYS A 96 -6.62 14.69 -28.77
CA LYS A 96 -5.88 13.42 -28.63
C LYS A 96 -4.83 13.45 -27.52
N SER A 97 -4.80 14.50 -26.70
CA SER A 97 -3.72 14.76 -25.74
C SER A 97 -3.95 14.16 -24.35
N MET A 98 -5.21 13.91 -23.96
CA MET A 98 -5.54 13.39 -22.62
C MET A 98 -6.65 12.35 -22.69
N TYR A 99 -6.59 11.36 -21.80
CA TYR A 99 -7.59 10.33 -21.63
C TYR A 99 -7.82 10.06 -20.14
N PHE A 100 -9.06 9.80 -19.72
CA PHE A 100 -9.46 9.81 -18.32
C PHE A 100 -10.29 8.57 -17.97
N ARG A 101 -10.03 8.00 -16.79
CA ARG A 101 -10.83 6.93 -16.15
C ARG A 101 -11.07 7.27 -14.68
N THR A 102 -12.34 7.20 -14.24
CA THR A 102 -12.73 7.52 -12.84
C THR A 102 -12.59 6.31 -11.93
N ALA A 103 -12.66 6.46 -10.61
CA ALA A 103 -12.66 5.32 -9.69
C ALA A 103 -13.95 4.46 -9.77
N TYR A 104 -15.02 4.99 -10.35
CA TYR A 104 -16.36 4.37 -10.38
C TYR A 104 -16.56 3.53 -11.65
N ARG A 105 -15.76 2.48 -11.84
CA ARG A 105 -15.76 1.64 -13.07
C ARG A 105 -16.58 0.33 -12.93
N ASN A 106 -17.59 0.31 -12.07
CA ASN A 106 -18.30 -0.94 -11.79
C ASN A 106 -19.23 -1.32 -12.96
N ASP A 107 -18.82 -2.31 -13.74
CA ASP A 107 -19.62 -2.94 -14.80
C ASP A 107 -19.86 -4.42 -14.43
N PRO A 108 -20.97 -4.76 -13.73
CA PRO A 108 -21.14 -6.07 -13.12
C PRO A 108 -21.47 -7.19 -14.12
N ASP A 109 -22.18 -6.85 -15.19
CA ASP A 109 -22.61 -7.76 -16.26
C ASP A 109 -22.88 -6.95 -17.53
N PHE A 110 -22.52 -7.51 -18.67
CA PHE A 110 -22.93 -6.99 -19.98
C PHE A 110 -23.17 -8.16 -20.92
N ASN A 111 -24.08 -7.96 -21.88
CA ASN A 111 -24.31 -8.86 -22.99
C ASN A 111 -24.72 -8.03 -24.20
N ILE A 112 -24.05 -8.24 -25.33
CA ILE A 112 -24.33 -7.57 -26.60
C ILE A 112 -25.14 -8.49 -27.50
N THR A 113 -26.26 -7.96 -27.99
CA THR A 113 -27.14 -8.62 -28.97
C THR A 113 -27.19 -7.86 -30.31
N SER A 114 -26.50 -6.73 -30.42
CA SER A 114 -26.47 -5.91 -31.63
C SER A 114 -25.20 -5.05 -31.71
N LEU A 115 -24.77 -4.73 -32.93
CA LEU A 115 -23.59 -3.90 -33.17
C LEU A 115 -24.01 -2.55 -33.76
N GLY A 116 -23.56 -1.47 -33.13
CA GLY A 116 -23.77 -0.10 -33.59
C GLY A 116 -22.52 0.51 -34.24
N ARG A 117 -22.70 1.62 -34.97
CA ARG A 117 -21.58 2.45 -35.41
C ARG A 117 -20.93 3.12 -34.21
N MET A 118 -19.63 2.90 -34.03
CA MET A 118 -18.85 3.51 -32.96
C MET A 118 -18.26 4.85 -33.39
N ASN A 119 -18.48 5.90 -32.59
CA ASN A 119 -17.81 7.18 -32.77
C ASN A 119 -16.32 7.07 -32.41
N LEU A 120 -15.50 8.05 -32.82
CA LEU A 120 -14.10 8.10 -32.40
C LEU A 120 -14.04 8.41 -30.89
N PRO A 121 -13.12 7.81 -30.11
CA PRO A 121 -13.10 8.03 -28.65
C PRO A 121 -12.89 9.49 -28.24
N TYR A 122 -12.31 10.32 -29.11
CA TYR A 122 -12.04 11.74 -28.88
C TYR A 122 -13.10 12.68 -29.48
N SER A 123 -14.17 12.14 -30.10
CA SER A 123 -15.23 13.00 -30.66
C SER A 123 -16.16 13.58 -29.60
N SER A 124 -16.28 12.92 -28.45
CA SER A 124 -17.17 13.31 -27.36
C SER A 124 -16.59 12.86 -26.02
N LEU A 125 -16.85 13.62 -24.95
CA LEU A 125 -16.51 13.20 -23.60
C LEU A 125 -17.47 12.10 -23.15
N LYS A 126 -16.92 11.00 -22.62
CA LYS A 126 -17.71 9.89 -22.07
C LYS A 126 -18.25 10.21 -20.68
N ILE A 127 -17.38 10.76 -19.84
CA ILE A 127 -17.68 11.18 -18.47
C ILE A 127 -17.74 12.71 -18.42
N HIS A 128 -18.62 13.26 -17.59
CA HIS A 128 -18.71 14.71 -17.39
C HIS A 128 -18.01 15.12 -16.09
N ARG A 129 -18.04 14.28 -15.07
CA ARG A 129 -17.44 14.51 -13.75
C ARG A 129 -16.76 13.23 -13.28
N PHE A 130 -15.73 13.34 -12.44
CA PHE A 130 -15.06 12.14 -11.88
C PHE A 130 -15.92 11.35 -10.88
N ILE A 131 -17.09 11.88 -10.49
CA ILE A 131 -18.09 11.16 -9.69
C ILE A 131 -19.07 10.36 -10.55
N ASP A 132 -19.06 10.52 -11.87
CA ASP A 132 -19.97 9.80 -12.74
C ASP A 132 -19.51 8.35 -12.92
N ASN A 133 -20.46 7.45 -13.17
CA ASN A 133 -20.20 6.04 -13.40
C ASN A 133 -19.50 5.83 -14.76
N ASP A 134 -18.36 5.16 -14.75
CA ASP A 134 -17.44 4.99 -15.87
C ASP A 134 -17.47 3.54 -16.40
N GLN A 135 -18.62 3.16 -16.97
CA GLN A 135 -18.85 1.84 -17.55
C GLN A 135 -18.43 1.80 -19.01
N THR A 136 -17.35 1.07 -19.31
CA THR A 136 -16.75 1.04 -20.65
C THR A 136 -16.69 -0.34 -21.30
N VAL A 137 -16.91 -1.43 -20.56
CA VAL A 137 -16.66 -2.81 -21.04
C VAL A 137 -17.50 -3.13 -22.28
N SER A 138 -18.80 -2.85 -22.22
CA SER A 138 -19.73 -3.04 -23.35
C SER A 138 -19.35 -2.23 -24.60
N GLU A 139 -18.95 -0.98 -24.40
CA GLU A 139 -18.52 -0.09 -25.50
C GLU A 139 -17.22 -0.59 -26.14
N ASN A 140 -16.27 -1.00 -25.30
CA ASN A 140 -14.97 -1.51 -25.71
C ASN A 140 -15.10 -2.87 -26.40
N TYR A 141 -16.02 -3.73 -25.95
CA TYR A 141 -16.38 -4.96 -26.66
C TYR A 141 -16.84 -4.64 -28.09
N GLN A 142 -17.83 -3.76 -28.27
CA GLN A 142 -18.33 -3.41 -29.61
C GLN A 142 -17.25 -2.78 -30.49
N ARG A 143 -16.37 -1.96 -29.91
CA ARG A 143 -15.24 -1.36 -30.63
C ARG A 143 -14.22 -2.41 -31.05
N LEU A 144 -13.90 -3.39 -30.20
CA LEU A 144 -13.04 -4.51 -30.52
C LEU A 144 -13.60 -5.33 -31.70
N ILE A 145 -14.90 -5.63 -31.68
CA ILE A 145 -15.58 -6.30 -32.81
C ILE A 145 -15.50 -5.45 -34.08
N SER A 146 -15.77 -4.14 -33.97
CA SER A 146 -15.68 -3.22 -35.11
C SER A 146 -14.28 -3.18 -35.73
N LEU A 147 -13.23 -3.14 -34.90
CA LEU A 147 -11.83 -3.22 -35.34
C LEU A 147 -11.52 -4.58 -35.98
N THR A 148 -12.08 -5.66 -35.44
CA THR A 148 -11.96 -7.01 -36.02
C THR A 148 -12.52 -7.05 -37.44
N LEU A 149 -13.76 -6.56 -37.62
CA LEU A 149 -14.42 -6.52 -38.92
C LEU A 149 -13.65 -5.63 -39.90
N ALA A 150 -13.20 -4.45 -39.46
CA ALA A 150 -12.38 -3.56 -40.28
C ALA A 150 -11.06 -4.22 -40.71
N GLY A 151 -10.45 -5.03 -39.83
CA GLY A 151 -9.26 -5.82 -40.15
C GLY A 151 -9.52 -6.89 -41.20
N VAL A 152 -10.69 -7.55 -41.18
CA VAL A 152 -11.06 -8.57 -42.18
C VAL A 152 -11.21 -7.96 -43.58
N TYR A 153 -11.78 -6.76 -43.71
CA TYR A 153 -11.99 -6.09 -45.00
C TYR A 153 -10.78 -5.24 -45.47
N ASN A 154 -9.67 -5.27 -44.74
CA ASN A 154 -8.45 -4.59 -45.14
C ASN A 154 -7.62 -5.52 -46.02
N GLU A 155 -7.46 -5.19 -47.31
CA GLU A 155 -6.74 -5.99 -48.32
C GLU A 155 -5.29 -6.35 -47.91
N ASN A 156 -4.66 -5.55 -47.03
CA ASN A 156 -3.35 -5.88 -46.48
C ASN A 156 -3.34 -7.17 -45.61
N ASN A 157 -4.51 -7.70 -45.26
CA ASN A 157 -4.68 -8.89 -44.44
C ASN A 157 -5.18 -10.12 -45.24
N ASP A 158 -5.28 -10.05 -46.58
CA ASP A 158 -5.84 -11.13 -47.41
C ASP A 158 -5.14 -12.47 -47.21
N ASP A 159 -3.82 -12.47 -47.00
CA ASP A 159 -3.02 -13.67 -46.76
C ASP A 159 -3.00 -14.12 -45.28
N LYS A 160 -3.57 -13.33 -44.36
CA LYS A 160 -3.55 -13.65 -42.93
C LYS A 160 -4.59 -14.70 -42.58
N LYS A 161 -4.17 -15.71 -41.82
CA LYS A 161 -5.11 -16.66 -41.19
C LYS A 161 -6.01 -15.93 -40.19
N VAL A 162 -7.30 -16.31 -40.14
CA VAL A 162 -8.26 -15.80 -39.15
C VAL A 162 -7.74 -15.90 -37.72
N LYS A 163 -7.03 -16.98 -37.39
CA LYS A 163 -6.39 -17.13 -36.07
C LYS A 163 -5.40 -16.00 -35.78
N THR A 164 -4.54 -15.65 -36.74
CA THR A 164 -3.56 -14.57 -36.60
C THR A 164 -4.25 -13.23 -36.41
N LEU A 165 -5.26 -12.92 -37.23
CA LEU A 165 -6.04 -11.68 -37.10
C LEU A 165 -6.72 -11.59 -35.72
N ARG A 166 -7.32 -12.70 -35.25
CA ARG A 166 -7.91 -12.78 -33.91
C ARG A 166 -6.86 -12.53 -32.82
N GLU A 167 -5.70 -13.16 -32.90
CA GLU A 167 -4.61 -12.96 -31.93
C GLU A 167 -4.06 -11.53 -31.93
N GLU A 168 -4.03 -10.84 -33.07
CA GLU A 168 -3.65 -9.42 -33.13
C GLU A 168 -4.61 -8.52 -32.31
N LEU A 169 -5.87 -8.94 -32.16
CA LEU A 169 -6.93 -8.15 -31.53
C LEU A 169 -7.15 -8.53 -30.06
N ILE A 170 -7.33 -9.81 -29.75
CA ILE A 170 -7.58 -10.30 -28.38
C ILE A 170 -6.32 -10.83 -27.70
N GLY A 171 -5.29 -11.19 -28.45
CA GLY A 171 -4.07 -11.77 -27.90
C GLY A 171 -3.32 -10.78 -27.01
N LYS A 172 -3.31 -9.49 -27.35
CA LYS A 172 -2.74 -8.45 -26.48
C LYS A 172 -3.47 -8.36 -25.14
N ILE A 173 -4.81 -8.38 -25.17
CA ILE A 173 -5.65 -8.36 -23.95
C ILE A 173 -5.38 -9.62 -23.11
N ARG A 174 -5.34 -10.79 -23.76
CA ARG A 174 -5.06 -12.07 -23.10
C ARG A 174 -3.68 -12.10 -22.43
N SER A 175 -2.64 -11.64 -23.14
CA SER A 175 -1.27 -11.59 -22.58
C SER A 175 -1.19 -10.61 -21.42
N SER A 176 -1.83 -9.46 -21.54
CA SER A 176 -1.90 -8.45 -20.47
C SER A 176 -2.59 -9.01 -19.22
N MET A 177 -3.72 -9.71 -19.37
CA MET A 177 -4.40 -10.40 -18.27
C MET A 177 -3.50 -11.45 -17.61
N LYS A 178 -2.75 -12.23 -18.39
CA LYS A 178 -1.81 -13.23 -17.86
C LYS A 178 -0.66 -12.63 -17.05
N ASN A 179 -0.22 -11.42 -17.42
CA ASN A 179 0.85 -10.73 -16.68
C ASN A 179 0.38 -10.30 -15.28
N VAL A 180 -0.93 -10.10 -15.10
CA VAL A 180 -1.54 -9.74 -13.82
C VAL A 180 -2.02 -10.97 -13.03
N PHE A 181 -2.65 -11.93 -13.71
CA PHE A 181 -3.27 -13.10 -13.11
C PHE A 181 -2.66 -14.39 -13.67
N ASP A 182 -2.04 -15.19 -12.79
CA ASP A 182 -1.31 -16.39 -13.22
C ASP A 182 -2.27 -17.52 -13.66
N ASP A 183 -3.50 -17.55 -13.13
CA ASP A 183 -4.48 -18.64 -13.32
C ASP A 183 -5.71 -18.26 -14.15
N LEU A 184 -5.78 -17.01 -14.67
CA LEU A 184 -6.93 -16.51 -15.41
C LEU A 184 -6.60 -16.26 -16.88
N ASN A 185 -7.37 -16.89 -17.79
CA ASN A 185 -7.16 -16.78 -19.22
C ASN A 185 -8.39 -16.24 -19.94
N LEU A 186 -8.22 -15.21 -20.77
CA LEU A 186 -9.26 -14.79 -21.72
C LEU A 186 -9.32 -15.79 -22.89
N ASN A 187 -10.44 -16.52 -23.02
CA ASN A 187 -10.61 -17.53 -24.06
C ASN A 187 -11.06 -16.90 -25.39
N ASN A 188 -12.32 -16.45 -25.42
CA ASN A 188 -12.99 -15.95 -26.60
C ASN A 188 -14.01 -14.84 -26.24
N ILE A 189 -14.69 -14.32 -27.27
CA ILE A 189 -15.57 -13.16 -27.21
C ILE A 189 -17.05 -13.49 -27.51
N GLY A 190 -17.46 -14.77 -27.43
CA GLY A 190 -18.85 -15.18 -27.73
C GLY A 190 -19.25 -14.94 -29.19
N ASP A 191 -20.54 -15.15 -29.52
CA ASP A 191 -21.14 -14.69 -30.77
C ASP A 191 -21.57 -13.21 -30.62
N PRO A 192 -20.95 -12.24 -31.31
CA PRO A 192 -21.29 -10.83 -31.18
C PRO A 192 -22.74 -10.46 -31.52
N LEU A 193 -23.47 -11.34 -32.22
CA LEU A 193 -24.88 -11.14 -32.57
C LEU A 193 -25.86 -11.98 -31.73
N GLY A 194 -25.34 -12.86 -30.88
CA GLY A 194 -26.10 -13.71 -29.98
C GLY A 194 -25.82 -13.38 -28.52
N ASP A 195 -24.78 -14.00 -27.97
CA ASP A 195 -24.33 -13.91 -26.59
C ASP A 195 -23.00 -13.14 -26.47
N GLY A 196 -22.97 -11.94 -27.05
CA GLY A 196 -21.75 -11.15 -27.18
C GLY A 196 -21.18 -10.72 -25.82
N ALA A 197 -20.17 -11.46 -25.35
CA ALA A 197 -19.55 -11.28 -24.05
C ALA A 197 -18.11 -11.79 -24.03
N PHE A 198 -17.35 -11.49 -22.97
CA PHE A 198 -16.04 -12.08 -22.75
C PHE A 198 -16.14 -13.37 -21.94
N TYR A 199 -15.42 -14.41 -22.39
CA TYR A 199 -15.39 -15.72 -21.75
C TYR A 199 -13.99 -16.08 -21.28
N PHE A 200 -13.91 -16.62 -20.07
CA PHE A 200 -12.66 -16.89 -19.36
C PHE A 200 -12.49 -18.36 -18.98
N GLU A 201 -11.25 -18.77 -18.74
CA GLU A 201 -10.89 -20.08 -18.18
C GLU A 201 -10.05 -19.90 -16.93
N LYS A 202 -10.32 -20.72 -15.92
CA LYS A 202 -9.61 -20.74 -14.64
C LYS A 202 -9.57 -22.17 -14.11
N SER A 203 -8.37 -22.73 -13.99
CA SER A 203 -8.17 -24.12 -13.55
C SER A 203 -8.99 -25.12 -14.39
N ILE A 204 -9.99 -25.78 -13.80
CA ILE A 204 -10.87 -26.75 -14.48
C ILE A 204 -12.09 -26.08 -15.13
N SER A 205 -12.44 -24.86 -14.72
CA SER A 205 -13.59 -24.12 -15.23
C SER A 205 -13.24 -23.51 -16.58
N LYS A 206 -13.94 -23.97 -17.62
CA LYS A 206 -13.75 -23.48 -18.98
C LYS A 206 -14.92 -22.61 -19.42
N SER A 207 -14.61 -21.56 -20.17
CA SER A 207 -15.56 -20.69 -20.86
C SER A 207 -16.66 -20.12 -19.96
N PHE A 208 -16.31 -19.61 -18.78
CA PHE A 208 -17.28 -18.92 -17.92
C PHE A 208 -17.39 -17.44 -18.29
N HIS A 209 -18.60 -16.91 -18.17
CA HIS A 209 -18.97 -15.56 -18.58
C HIS A 209 -18.30 -14.47 -17.71
N TYR A 210 -18.00 -13.30 -18.30
CA TYR A 210 -17.44 -12.11 -17.64
C TYR A 210 -18.07 -11.80 -16.27
N LYS A 211 -19.40 -11.85 -16.16
CA LYS A 211 -20.15 -11.64 -14.90
C LYS A 211 -19.71 -12.52 -13.73
N ASN A 212 -19.11 -13.68 -14.00
CA ASN A 212 -18.63 -14.61 -12.98
C ASN A 212 -17.19 -14.33 -12.51
N LEU A 213 -16.50 -13.32 -13.09
CA LEU A 213 -15.22 -12.85 -12.56
C LEU A 213 -15.38 -12.25 -11.17
N ALA A 214 -14.35 -12.39 -10.33
CA ALA A 214 -14.27 -11.70 -9.05
C ALA A 214 -14.17 -10.18 -9.25
N GLY A 215 -14.52 -9.39 -8.23
CA GLY A 215 -14.52 -7.92 -8.33
C GLY A 215 -13.16 -7.32 -8.76
N GLY A 216 -12.07 -7.84 -8.19
CA GLY A 216 -10.72 -7.41 -8.58
C GLY A 216 -10.32 -7.86 -10.00
N GLU A 217 -10.78 -9.02 -10.45
CA GLU A 217 -10.54 -9.51 -11.82
C GLU A 217 -11.30 -8.64 -12.85
N LYS A 218 -12.56 -8.29 -12.57
CA LYS A 218 -13.34 -7.36 -13.40
C LYS A 218 -12.68 -5.99 -13.50
N SER A 219 -12.26 -5.44 -12.36
CA SER A 219 -11.67 -4.10 -12.28
C SER A 219 -10.37 -4.00 -13.08
N ALA A 220 -9.49 -5.00 -12.97
CA ALA A 220 -8.29 -5.07 -13.78
C ALA A 220 -8.58 -5.28 -15.27
N PHE A 221 -9.51 -6.20 -15.59
CA PHE A 221 -9.88 -6.48 -16.98
C PHE A 221 -10.44 -5.25 -17.69
N ASP A 222 -11.34 -4.51 -17.05
CA ASP A 222 -11.93 -3.28 -17.61
C ASP A 222 -10.86 -2.23 -17.94
N ILE A 223 -9.93 -1.96 -17.04
CA ILE A 223 -8.83 -1.00 -17.28
C ILE A 223 -7.92 -1.47 -18.41
N LEU A 224 -7.50 -2.74 -18.39
CA LEU A 224 -6.58 -3.27 -19.40
C LEU A 224 -7.22 -3.32 -20.78
N LEU A 225 -8.46 -3.80 -20.87
CA LEU A 225 -9.26 -3.82 -22.11
C LEU A 225 -9.34 -2.41 -22.70
N ASP A 226 -9.71 -1.44 -21.87
CA ASP A 226 -9.91 -0.08 -22.29
C ASP A 226 -8.60 0.57 -22.77
N ILE A 227 -7.51 0.52 -21.97
CA ILE A 227 -6.22 1.07 -22.38
C ILE A 227 -5.75 0.48 -23.70
N ILE A 228 -5.81 -0.85 -23.85
CA ILE A 228 -5.35 -1.53 -25.07
C ILE A 228 -6.10 -1.03 -26.30
N ILE A 229 -7.41 -0.81 -26.18
CA ILE A 229 -8.25 -0.30 -27.27
C ILE A 229 -7.99 1.19 -27.51
N LYS A 230 -7.91 2.00 -26.44
CA LYS A 230 -7.75 3.45 -26.51
C LYS A 230 -6.36 3.87 -27.00
N LEU A 231 -5.33 3.06 -26.80
CA LEU A 231 -3.97 3.31 -27.32
C LEU A 231 -3.92 3.51 -28.84
N GLN A 232 -4.84 2.89 -29.60
CA GLN A 232 -4.93 3.10 -31.05
C GLN A 232 -5.36 4.54 -31.43
N TYR A 233 -6.01 5.24 -30.50
CA TYR A 233 -6.56 6.58 -30.71
C TYR A 233 -5.78 7.67 -29.97
N TYR A 234 -5.07 7.27 -28.89
CA TYR A 234 -4.35 8.15 -27.97
C TYR A 234 -2.87 7.70 -27.76
N PRO A 235 -2.07 7.49 -28.82
CA PRO A 235 -0.74 6.86 -28.70
C PRO A 235 0.30 7.68 -27.94
N GLU A 236 0.11 8.99 -27.81
CA GLU A 236 1.05 9.92 -27.15
C GLU A 236 0.35 10.80 -26.08
N ALA A 237 -0.79 10.32 -25.58
CA ALA A 237 -1.62 11.04 -24.64
C ALA A 237 -1.12 10.93 -23.19
N ILE A 238 -1.69 11.79 -22.35
CA ILE A 238 -1.60 11.75 -20.91
C ILE A 238 -2.82 10.95 -20.40
N TYR A 239 -2.58 9.79 -19.82
CA TYR A 239 -3.60 8.89 -19.28
C TYR A 239 -3.77 9.16 -17.79
N CYS A 240 -4.94 9.61 -17.36
CA CYS A 240 -5.27 9.87 -15.97
C CYS A 240 -6.25 8.80 -15.45
N ILE A 241 -5.80 7.95 -14.53
CA ILE A 241 -6.60 6.82 -14.01
C ILE A 241 -6.73 6.94 -12.49
N ASP A 242 -7.94 7.21 -12.02
CA ASP A 242 -8.22 7.40 -10.59
C ASP A 242 -8.36 6.05 -9.88
N GLU A 243 -7.57 5.81 -8.83
CA GLU A 243 -7.55 4.57 -8.03
C GLU A 243 -7.63 3.28 -8.87
N PRO A 244 -6.64 2.99 -9.75
CA PRO A 244 -6.64 1.80 -10.60
C PRO A 244 -6.73 0.48 -9.79
N GLU A 245 -6.33 0.50 -8.52
CA GLU A 245 -6.38 -0.63 -7.59
C GLU A 245 -7.77 -0.97 -7.03
N ALA A 246 -8.81 -0.18 -7.31
CA ALA A 246 -10.10 -0.31 -6.65
C ALA A 246 -10.61 -1.77 -6.67
N HIS A 247 -11.04 -2.26 -5.50
CA HIS A 247 -11.54 -3.63 -5.29
C HIS A 247 -10.53 -4.77 -5.57
N MET A 248 -9.22 -4.49 -5.63
CA MET A 248 -8.17 -5.50 -5.82
C MET A 248 -7.41 -5.84 -4.54
N HIS A 249 -6.94 -7.08 -4.43
CA HIS A 249 -6.01 -7.50 -3.37
C HIS A 249 -4.60 -6.95 -3.60
N THR A 250 -3.91 -6.60 -2.50
CA THR A 250 -2.61 -5.90 -2.51
C THR A 250 -1.53 -6.53 -3.37
N GLU A 251 -1.48 -7.86 -3.44
CA GLU A 251 -0.49 -8.60 -4.25
C GLU A 251 -0.64 -8.33 -5.76
N LEU A 252 -1.87 -8.21 -6.24
CA LEU A 252 -2.18 -8.02 -7.66
C LEU A 252 -2.06 -6.56 -8.10
N GLN A 253 -2.21 -5.61 -7.18
CA GLN A 253 -2.13 -4.17 -7.45
C GLN A 253 -0.78 -3.81 -8.08
N GLY A 254 0.32 -4.36 -7.55
CA GLY A 254 1.64 -4.16 -8.12
C GLY A 254 1.78 -4.71 -9.53
N LYS A 255 1.28 -5.94 -9.80
CA LYS A 255 1.30 -6.51 -11.16
C LYS A 255 0.48 -5.66 -12.15
N LEU A 256 -0.68 -5.16 -11.71
CA LEU A 256 -1.52 -4.28 -12.54
C LEU A 256 -0.80 -2.99 -12.92
N LEU A 257 -0.18 -2.29 -11.96
CA LEU A 257 0.56 -1.05 -12.28
C LEU A 257 1.70 -1.28 -13.25
N GLU A 258 2.45 -2.36 -13.05
CA GLU A 258 3.56 -2.73 -13.93
C GLU A 258 3.07 -2.97 -15.36
N GLU A 259 1.95 -3.68 -15.52
CA GLU A 259 1.35 -3.93 -16.83
C GLU A 259 0.82 -2.65 -17.49
N ILE A 260 0.08 -1.80 -16.76
CA ILE A 260 -0.40 -0.50 -17.27
C ILE A 260 0.79 0.36 -17.72
N PHE A 261 1.84 0.45 -16.89
CA PHE A 261 3.05 1.21 -17.21
C PHE A 261 3.75 0.70 -18.49
N ASN A 262 3.79 -0.62 -18.69
CA ASN A 262 4.37 -1.24 -19.88
C ASN A 262 3.50 -1.03 -21.13
N LEU A 263 2.18 -0.96 -20.99
CA LEU A 263 1.25 -0.71 -22.09
C LEU A 263 1.35 0.71 -22.64
N ILE A 264 1.57 1.72 -21.78
CA ILE A 264 1.66 3.13 -22.19
C ILE A 264 3.01 3.40 -22.91
N PRO A 265 3.02 3.90 -24.16
CA PRO A 265 4.25 4.19 -24.90
C PRO A 265 5.16 5.22 -24.24
N GLU A 266 6.44 5.26 -24.61
CA GLU A 266 7.43 6.20 -24.04
C GLU A 266 7.07 7.67 -24.20
N LYS A 267 6.38 8.01 -25.29
CA LYS A 267 5.91 9.37 -25.59
C LYS A 267 4.64 9.76 -24.83
N GLY A 268 3.95 8.78 -24.22
CA GLY A 268 2.81 9.00 -23.36
C GLY A 268 3.23 9.32 -21.92
N GLN A 269 2.25 9.69 -21.10
CA GLN A 269 2.43 9.89 -19.66
C GLN A 269 1.26 9.26 -18.91
N LEU A 270 1.54 8.48 -17.88
CA LEU A 270 0.56 7.87 -17.01
C LEU A 270 0.48 8.66 -15.71
N TRP A 271 -0.70 9.11 -15.34
CA TRP A 271 -1.04 9.73 -14.07
C TRP A 271 -2.00 8.81 -13.33
N ILE A 272 -1.64 8.44 -12.11
CA ILE A 272 -2.53 7.68 -11.23
C ILE A 272 -2.69 8.39 -9.90
N THR A 273 -3.86 8.25 -9.31
CA THR A 273 -4.06 8.49 -7.88
C THR A 273 -4.05 7.14 -7.19
N THR A 274 -3.47 7.08 -6.00
CA THR A 274 -3.52 5.83 -5.24
C THR A 274 -3.40 6.10 -3.74
N HIS A 275 -4.08 5.27 -2.97
CA HIS A 275 -3.84 5.13 -1.54
C HIS A 275 -3.35 3.70 -1.22
N SER A 276 -2.95 2.92 -2.21
CA SER A 276 -2.48 1.54 -2.04
C SER A 276 -0.98 1.45 -1.80
N LEU A 277 -0.59 0.74 -0.73
CA LEU A 277 0.80 0.35 -0.48
C LEU A 277 1.38 -0.53 -1.59
N GLY A 278 0.58 -1.43 -2.17
CA GLY A 278 0.99 -2.28 -3.28
C GLY A 278 1.38 -1.47 -4.53
N MET A 279 0.57 -0.47 -4.87
CA MET A 279 0.84 0.45 -5.97
C MET A 279 2.10 1.27 -5.73
N MET A 280 2.26 1.87 -4.55
CA MET A 280 3.45 2.70 -4.25
C MET A 280 4.73 1.88 -4.21
N ARG A 281 4.71 0.67 -3.63
CA ARG A 281 5.87 -0.24 -3.65
C ARG A 281 6.30 -0.56 -5.07
N LYS A 282 5.36 -0.87 -5.96
CA LYS A 282 5.67 -1.12 -7.36
C LYS A 282 6.18 0.13 -8.07
N ALA A 283 5.55 1.29 -7.87
CA ALA A 283 6.01 2.55 -8.45
C ALA A 283 7.46 2.87 -8.05
N LYS A 284 7.84 2.59 -6.79
CA LYS A 284 9.22 2.70 -6.32
C LYS A 284 10.16 1.74 -7.05
N GLU A 285 9.77 0.47 -7.20
CA GLU A 285 10.56 -0.50 -7.99
C GLU A 285 10.76 -0.01 -9.44
N LEU A 286 9.72 0.55 -10.06
CA LEU A 286 9.80 1.11 -11.41
C LEU A 286 10.75 2.31 -11.47
N ALA A 287 10.71 3.19 -10.47
CA ALA A 287 11.61 4.34 -10.35
C ALA A 287 13.08 3.92 -10.19
N GLN A 288 13.33 2.83 -9.46
CA GLN A 288 14.67 2.26 -9.29
C GLN A 288 15.19 1.62 -10.59
N ARG A 289 14.33 0.90 -11.32
CA ARG A 289 14.68 0.29 -12.61
C ARG A 289 14.87 1.32 -13.72
N ASN A 290 14.11 2.42 -13.67
CA ASN A 290 14.11 3.49 -14.67
C ASN A 290 14.27 4.86 -13.99
N PRO A 291 15.51 5.29 -13.72
CA PRO A 291 15.77 6.57 -13.05
C PRO A 291 15.09 7.74 -13.77
N SER A 292 14.48 8.65 -12.99
CA SER A 292 13.76 9.84 -13.48
C SER A 292 12.48 9.57 -14.30
N SER A 293 12.03 8.31 -14.43
CA SER A 293 10.79 8.00 -15.15
C SER A 293 9.53 8.06 -14.28
N VAL A 294 9.67 8.23 -12.96
CA VAL A 294 8.55 8.24 -12.02
C VAL A 294 8.67 9.46 -11.10
N ASP A 295 7.61 10.27 -11.07
CA ASP A 295 7.46 11.38 -10.11
C ASP A 295 6.35 11.05 -9.11
N PHE A 296 6.54 11.46 -7.85
CA PHE A 296 5.58 11.27 -6.77
C PHE A 296 5.11 12.62 -6.25
N ILE A 297 3.80 12.86 -6.25
CA ILE A 297 3.21 14.08 -5.69
C ILE A 297 2.45 13.70 -4.44
N ASP A 298 2.91 14.20 -3.30
CA ASP A 298 2.36 13.88 -2.00
C ASP A 298 1.29 14.88 -1.57
N PHE A 299 0.13 14.35 -1.18
CA PHE A 299 -1.06 15.08 -0.71
C PHE A 299 -1.32 14.81 0.79
N HIS A 300 -0.42 14.13 1.52
CA HIS A 300 -0.54 13.96 2.98
C HIS A 300 -0.24 15.27 3.72
N ASP A 301 -0.99 15.54 4.79
CA ASP A 301 -0.79 16.65 5.73
C ASP A 301 -0.64 18.05 5.11
N ILE A 302 -1.28 18.29 3.96
CA ILE A 302 -1.28 19.60 3.29
C ILE A 302 -2.61 20.30 3.56
N ASP A 303 -2.50 21.53 4.06
CA ASP A 303 -3.61 22.46 4.15
C ASP A 303 -3.89 23.10 2.77
N PHE A 304 -4.84 22.51 2.04
CA PHE A 304 -5.31 23.04 0.75
C PHE A 304 -6.30 24.21 0.90
N ASP A 305 -6.64 24.61 2.13
CA ASP A 305 -7.39 25.84 2.41
C ASP A 305 -6.51 27.10 2.30
N SER A 306 -5.19 26.92 2.27
CA SER A 306 -4.17 27.96 2.05
C SER A 306 -3.47 27.84 0.68
N SER A 307 -2.75 28.88 0.27
CA SER A 307 -1.88 28.84 -0.92
C SER A 307 -0.74 27.84 -0.73
N CYS A 308 -0.57 26.91 -1.66
CA CYS A 308 0.41 25.82 -1.57
C CYS A 308 1.12 25.54 -2.90
N VAL A 309 2.39 25.14 -2.81
CA VAL A 309 3.21 24.75 -3.96
C VAL A 309 3.77 23.35 -3.73
N LEU A 310 3.37 22.40 -4.58
CA LEU A 310 3.84 21.02 -4.54
C LEU A 310 4.89 20.77 -5.62
N ARG A 311 5.83 19.89 -5.31
CA ARG A 311 6.91 19.43 -6.19
C ARG A 311 7.07 17.92 -6.01
N PRO A 312 7.62 17.19 -7.01
CA PRO A 312 7.94 15.79 -6.83
C PRO A 312 8.78 15.52 -5.58
N VAL A 313 8.39 14.52 -4.80
CA VAL A 313 9.06 14.11 -3.56
C VAL A 313 9.74 12.74 -3.69
N SER A 314 10.65 12.42 -2.76
CA SER A 314 11.18 11.08 -2.63
C SER A 314 10.12 10.12 -2.08
N ILE A 315 9.87 9.01 -2.78
CA ILE A 315 8.88 8.01 -2.36
C ILE A 315 9.22 7.29 -1.06
N ASP A 316 10.50 7.25 -0.66
CA ASP A 316 10.94 6.59 0.57
C ASP A 316 10.24 7.13 1.82
N ARG A 317 10.12 8.46 1.91
CA ARG A 317 9.41 9.13 2.99
C ARG A 317 7.93 8.72 3.04
N VAL A 318 7.25 8.76 1.90
CA VAL A 318 5.79 8.58 1.85
C VAL A 318 5.35 7.13 2.03
N ILE A 319 6.12 6.16 1.48
CA ILE A 319 5.90 4.74 1.77
C ILE A 319 6.07 4.47 3.27
N TRP A 320 7.02 5.14 3.93
CA TRP A 320 7.28 4.94 5.34
C TRP A 320 6.21 5.57 6.23
N GLU A 321 5.81 6.82 5.98
CA GLU A 321 4.70 7.47 6.69
C GLU A 321 3.43 6.61 6.63
N LYS A 322 3.15 6.02 5.46
CA LYS A 322 2.04 5.10 5.30
C LYS A 322 2.25 3.73 5.94
N PHE A 323 3.46 3.21 5.91
CA PHE A 323 3.78 1.98 6.64
C PHE A 323 3.55 2.17 8.14
N ILE A 324 3.96 3.31 8.70
CA ILE A 324 3.67 3.71 10.07
C ILE A 324 2.16 3.81 10.27
N SER A 325 1.42 4.55 9.43
CA SER A 325 -0.03 4.69 9.63
C SER A 325 -0.79 3.37 9.55
N ILE A 326 -0.37 2.44 8.69
CA ILE A 326 -0.94 1.08 8.62
C ILE A 326 -0.53 0.22 9.84
N ALA A 327 0.72 0.32 10.27
CA ALA A 327 1.24 -0.48 11.39
C ALA A 327 0.72 0.01 12.75
N VAL A 328 0.50 1.32 12.88
CA VAL A 328 0.13 2.02 14.12
C VAL A 328 -1.38 2.33 14.17
N GLY A 329 -2.08 2.30 13.04
CA GLY A 329 -3.52 2.59 12.96
C GLY A 329 -3.86 4.07 13.21
N ASP A 330 -5.09 4.32 13.67
CA ASP A 330 -5.64 5.66 14.01
C ASP A 330 -4.87 6.41 15.13
N ILE A 331 -3.81 5.81 15.67
CA ILE A 331 -2.94 6.42 16.70
C ILE A 331 -1.94 7.42 16.06
N SER A 332 -1.73 7.34 14.73
CA SER A 332 -0.76 8.18 13.99
C SER A 332 -1.05 9.68 14.01
N ASP A 333 -2.32 10.10 14.05
CA ASP A 333 -2.70 11.52 14.09
C ASP A 333 -2.56 12.16 15.48
N LEU A 334 -2.51 11.35 16.55
CA LEU A 334 -2.46 11.82 17.93
C LEU A 334 -1.05 11.79 18.55
N ILE A 335 -0.12 11.03 17.97
CA ILE A 335 1.20 10.84 18.58
C ILE A 335 2.26 10.83 17.46
N LYS A 336 2.95 11.95 17.28
CA LYS A 336 4.34 11.87 16.77
C LYS A 336 5.15 11.24 17.90
N PRO A 337 5.63 9.99 17.75
CA PRO A 337 6.41 9.38 18.83
C PRO A 337 7.65 10.23 19.09
N GLN A 338 7.87 10.60 20.34
CA GLN A 338 9.14 11.24 20.71
C GLN A 338 10.27 10.22 20.63
N THR A 339 9.95 8.94 20.81
CA THR A 339 10.91 7.85 20.84
C THR A 339 10.45 6.64 20.05
N ILE A 340 11.34 6.06 19.25
CA ILE A 340 11.15 4.77 18.59
C ILE A 340 12.22 3.80 19.07
N VAL A 341 11.81 2.61 19.50
CA VAL A 341 12.70 1.52 19.92
C VAL A 341 12.63 0.37 18.93
N LEU A 342 13.70 0.18 18.18
CA LEU A 342 13.89 -0.94 17.26
C LEU A 342 14.33 -2.17 18.05
N CYS A 343 13.44 -3.15 18.18
CA CYS A 343 13.69 -4.39 18.93
C CYS A 343 13.82 -5.60 18.00
N GLU A 344 14.26 -6.72 18.57
CA GLU A 344 14.41 -7.96 17.85
C GLU A 344 13.07 -8.51 17.35
N GLY A 345 13.11 -9.24 16.24
CA GLY A 345 11.94 -9.91 15.68
C GLY A 345 12.25 -10.69 14.41
N ASP A 346 11.67 -11.88 14.31
CA ASP A 346 11.96 -12.81 13.23
C ASP A 346 11.00 -12.60 12.04
N LYS A 347 11.51 -12.04 10.94
CA LYS A 347 10.76 -11.84 9.68
C LYS A 347 10.58 -13.14 8.88
N GLN A 348 11.33 -14.21 9.17
CA GLN A 348 11.34 -15.48 8.42
C GLN A 348 10.81 -16.69 9.22
N GLY A 349 10.62 -16.55 10.53
CA GLY A 349 10.17 -17.62 11.44
C GLY A 349 8.69 -17.96 11.38
N ARG A 350 8.36 -19.18 11.82
CA ARG A 350 6.97 -19.67 12.02
C ARG A 350 6.31 -19.14 13.31
N ARG A 351 7.03 -18.37 14.14
CA ARG A 351 6.55 -17.80 15.41
C ARG A 351 6.02 -16.37 15.24
N TYR A 352 5.39 -15.83 16.29
CA TYR A 352 4.76 -14.51 16.30
C TYR A 352 5.76 -13.39 15.92
N LYS A 353 5.53 -12.73 14.77
CA LYS A 353 6.51 -11.85 14.10
C LYS A 353 6.97 -10.63 14.91
N ASN A 354 6.12 -10.15 15.82
CA ASN A 354 6.31 -8.91 16.59
C ASN A 354 6.28 -9.16 18.11
N PHE A 355 6.61 -10.37 18.57
CA PHE A 355 6.42 -10.76 19.99
C PHE A 355 7.03 -9.75 20.98
N ASP A 356 8.31 -9.43 20.85
CA ASP A 356 9.02 -8.49 21.71
C ASP A 356 8.41 -7.09 21.66
N ALA A 357 8.17 -6.58 20.45
CA ALA A 357 7.56 -5.27 20.24
C ALA A 357 6.17 -5.16 20.91
N ASP A 358 5.34 -6.19 20.76
CA ASP A 358 4.01 -6.26 21.39
C ASP A 358 4.11 -6.30 22.92
N CYS A 359 5.05 -7.10 23.46
CA CYS A 359 5.28 -7.19 24.89
C CYS A 359 5.72 -5.83 25.46
N TYR A 360 6.75 -5.20 24.89
CA TYR A 360 7.22 -3.90 25.37
C TYR A 360 6.16 -2.81 25.22
N SER A 361 5.44 -2.78 24.09
CA SER A 361 4.36 -1.81 23.87
C SER A 361 3.31 -1.91 24.97
N LYS A 362 2.91 -3.12 25.37
CA LYS A 362 1.96 -3.32 26.47
C LYS A 362 2.53 -2.95 27.84
N ILE A 363 3.78 -3.33 28.13
CA ILE A 363 4.43 -3.03 29.42
C ILE A 363 4.49 -1.51 29.63
N PHE A 364 4.90 -0.76 28.60
CA PHE A 364 5.17 0.68 28.73
C PHE A 364 4.03 1.59 28.30
N ALA A 365 2.90 1.04 27.82
CA ALA A 365 1.76 1.81 27.30
C ALA A 365 1.26 2.93 28.23
N GLN A 366 1.28 2.70 29.56
CA GLN A 366 0.79 3.69 30.53
C GLN A 366 1.83 4.77 30.83
N LYS A 367 3.10 4.38 31.05
CA LYS A 367 4.15 5.29 31.53
C LYS A 367 4.85 6.05 30.40
N HIS A 368 5.02 5.40 29.25
CA HIS A 368 5.70 5.96 28.07
C HIS A 368 4.80 5.85 26.83
N PRO A 369 3.64 6.55 26.81
CA PRO A 369 2.66 6.45 25.72
C PRO A 369 3.17 7.03 24.38
N ASP A 370 4.25 7.81 24.42
CA ASP A 370 4.92 8.44 23.29
C ASP A 370 6.09 7.62 22.72
N VAL A 371 6.34 6.43 23.27
CA VAL A 371 7.32 5.46 22.77
C VAL A 371 6.65 4.41 21.90
N ILE A 372 7.21 4.17 20.72
CA ILE A 372 6.76 3.07 19.83
C ILE A 372 7.86 2.01 19.72
N PHE A 373 7.49 0.75 19.92
CA PHE A 373 8.37 -0.39 19.70
C PHE A 373 8.12 -1.03 18.33
N VAL A 374 9.19 -1.26 17.56
CA VAL A 374 9.11 -1.85 16.21
C VAL A 374 10.10 -2.98 16.07
N SER A 375 9.62 -4.16 15.66
CA SER A 375 10.50 -5.28 15.31
C SER A 375 11.28 -5.00 14.02
N ALA A 376 12.60 -5.04 14.10
CA ALA A 376 13.50 -4.57 13.05
C ALA A 376 14.59 -5.57 12.61
N GLY A 377 14.46 -6.85 12.98
CA GLY A 377 15.34 -7.93 12.54
C GLY A 377 15.97 -8.71 13.69
N ALA A 378 16.93 -9.58 13.39
CA ALA A 378 17.71 -10.28 14.42
C ALA A 378 18.75 -9.34 15.08
N ALA A 379 19.26 -9.70 16.27
CA ALA A 379 20.34 -8.97 16.95
C ALA A 379 21.49 -8.56 16.00
N THR A 380 21.98 -9.50 15.20
CA THR A 380 23.09 -9.27 14.25
C THR A 380 22.77 -8.26 13.15
N GLU A 381 21.50 -8.07 12.81
CA GLU A 381 21.07 -7.03 11.86
C GLU A 381 20.99 -5.67 12.53
N LEU A 382 20.50 -5.61 13.78
CA LEU A 382 20.38 -4.39 14.55
C LEU A 382 21.76 -3.81 14.94
N GLU A 383 22.74 -4.68 15.18
CA GLU A 383 24.10 -4.28 15.55
C GLU A 383 24.91 -3.61 14.43
N LYS A 384 24.48 -3.76 13.16
CA LYS A 384 25.17 -3.15 12.03
C LYS A 384 24.91 -1.65 11.97
N ASP A 385 25.96 -0.88 11.68
CA ASP A 385 25.85 0.57 11.53
C ASP A 385 25.05 0.97 10.27
N ASP A 386 25.01 0.09 9.26
CA ASP A 386 24.22 0.23 8.05
C ASP A 386 22.83 -0.42 8.15
N ASN A 387 22.34 -0.67 9.38
CA ASN A 387 20.98 -1.17 9.57
C ASN A 387 20.01 -0.24 8.84
N LEU A 388 19.37 -0.78 7.80
CA LEU A 388 18.56 -0.01 6.86
C LEU A 388 17.41 0.70 7.58
N ALA A 389 16.77 0.04 8.54
CA ALA A 389 15.67 0.63 9.31
C ALA A 389 16.17 1.78 10.19
N TYR A 390 17.27 1.59 10.92
CA TYR A 390 17.86 2.60 11.78
C TYR A 390 18.34 3.84 11.00
N THR A 391 19.06 3.63 9.89
CA THR A 391 19.62 4.72 9.08
C THR A 391 18.52 5.57 8.47
N ILE A 392 17.51 4.92 7.87
CA ILE A 392 16.36 5.61 7.28
C ILE A 392 15.58 6.39 8.34
N LEU A 393 15.31 5.78 9.51
CA LEU A 393 14.57 6.45 10.58
C LEU A 393 15.30 7.69 11.08
N LYS A 394 16.62 7.60 11.26
CA LYS A 394 17.45 8.71 11.73
C LYS A 394 17.49 9.87 10.73
N ASP A 395 17.51 9.56 9.44
CA ASP A 395 17.53 10.57 8.37
C ASP A 395 16.15 11.22 8.16
N VAL A 396 15.06 10.48 8.37
CA VAL A 396 13.68 10.95 8.13
C VAL A 396 13.10 11.68 9.35
N LEU A 397 13.40 11.22 10.57
CA LEU A 397 12.81 11.74 11.80
C LEU A 397 13.85 12.50 12.63
N ALA A 398 14.27 13.67 12.12
CA ALA A 398 15.30 14.50 12.76
C ALA A 398 15.00 14.89 14.23
N ASN A 399 13.72 14.85 14.65
CA ASN A 399 13.26 15.23 15.99
C ASN A 399 12.78 14.04 16.86
N THR A 400 12.93 12.79 16.40
CA THR A 400 12.55 11.59 17.16
C THR A 400 13.81 10.87 17.65
N GLN A 401 13.84 10.50 18.92
CA GLN A 401 14.92 9.67 19.47
C GLN A 401 14.73 8.23 18.99
N ILE A 402 15.77 7.65 18.39
CA ILE A 402 15.70 6.28 17.87
C ILE A 402 16.74 5.43 18.58
N PHE A 403 16.27 4.39 19.26
CA PHE A 403 17.09 3.42 19.96
C PHE A 403 17.01 2.06 19.28
N ARG A 404 18.08 1.29 19.39
CA ARG A 404 18.10 -0.13 19.06
C ARG A 404 18.16 -0.91 20.37
N LEU A 405 17.33 -1.92 20.52
CA LEU A 405 17.25 -2.77 21.70
C LEU A 405 17.50 -4.22 21.28
N ILE A 406 18.46 -4.86 21.94
CA ILE A 406 18.79 -6.26 21.73
C ILE A 406 18.81 -7.03 23.05
N ASP A 407 18.58 -8.33 22.95
CA ASP A 407 18.82 -9.27 24.03
C ASP A 407 20.33 -9.32 24.37
N ARG A 408 20.62 -9.70 25.61
CA ARG A 408 22.00 -9.84 26.07
C ARG A 408 22.66 -11.07 25.49
N ASP A 409 21.90 -12.16 25.33
CA ASP A 409 22.41 -13.47 24.93
C ASP A 409 23.66 -13.86 25.74
N ASP A 410 24.70 -14.36 25.06
CA ASP A 410 26.00 -14.69 25.63
C ASP A 410 27.00 -13.51 25.62
N LYS A 411 26.55 -12.27 25.34
CA LYS A 411 27.45 -11.11 25.27
C LYS A 411 28.12 -10.86 26.61
N SER A 412 29.44 -10.75 26.56
CA SER A 412 30.29 -10.35 27.66
C SER A 412 30.08 -8.87 28.02
N ASP A 413 30.46 -8.46 29.24
CA ASP A 413 30.37 -7.05 29.64
C ASP A 413 31.13 -6.09 28.69
N PRO A 414 32.32 -6.45 28.15
CA PRO A 414 32.95 -5.67 27.09
C PRO A 414 32.09 -5.51 25.83
N GLU A 415 31.47 -6.57 25.31
CA GLU A 415 30.61 -6.52 24.11
C GLU A 415 29.35 -5.67 24.35
N VAL A 416 28.75 -5.78 25.54
CA VAL A 416 27.64 -4.93 25.96
C VAL A 416 28.06 -3.45 25.96
N ASN A 417 29.26 -3.14 26.46
CA ASN A 417 29.78 -1.78 26.44
C ASN A 417 30.08 -1.28 25.02
N GLU A 418 30.54 -2.14 24.11
CA GLU A 418 30.70 -1.81 22.70
C GLU A 418 29.36 -1.49 22.01
N CYS A 419 28.32 -2.29 22.27
CA CYS A 419 26.96 -2.03 21.80
C CYS A 419 26.45 -0.68 22.31
N ARG A 420 26.65 -0.39 23.60
CA ARG A 420 26.26 0.90 24.21
C ARG A 420 26.98 2.09 23.58
N LYS A 421 28.26 1.95 23.22
CA LYS A 421 29.01 3.00 22.48
C LYS A 421 28.42 3.28 21.10
N LYS A 422 27.77 2.30 20.46
CA LYS A 422 27.03 2.45 19.20
C LYS A 422 25.59 2.97 19.37
N GLY A 423 25.19 3.32 20.60
CA GLY A 423 23.82 3.73 20.92
C GLY A 423 22.81 2.58 20.94
N ILE A 424 23.28 1.33 21.10
CA ILE A 424 22.43 0.15 21.21
C ILE A 424 22.20 -0.15 22.70
N LYS A 425 20.93 -0.27 23.09
CA LYS A 425 20.47 -0.71 24.41
C LYS A 425 20.52 -2.24 24.45
N VAL A 426 21.02 -2.78 25.54
CA VAL A 426 21.15 -4.22 25.75
C VAL A 426 20.52 -4.54 27.09
N LEU A 427 19.65 -5.55 27.11
CA LEU A 427 19.02 -6.03 28.33
C LEU A 427 20.07 -6.45 29.38
N SER A 428 19.72 -6.31 30.65
CA SER A 428 20.58 -6.78 31.75
C SER A 428 20.45 -8.27 32.02
N ARG A 429 19.34 -8.91 31.62
CA ARG A 429 19.18 -10.37 31.61
C ARG A 429 19.31 -10.90 30.19
N ARG A 430 19.50 -12.21 30.07
CA ARG A 430 19.76 -12.93 28.82
C ARG A 430 18.74 -12.57 27.72
N HIS A 431 17.45 -12.77 27.97
CA HIS A 431 16.36 -12.46 27.02
C HIS A 431 15.13 -11.89 27.76
N LEU A 432 14.13 -11.40 27.01
CA LEU A 432 12.86 -10.92 27.57
C LEU A 432 12.14 -11.98 28.45
N GLU A 433 12.19 -13.26 28.07
CA GLU A 433 11.55 -14.35 28.83
C GLU A 433 12.09 -14.45 30.27
N SER A 434 13.35 -14.06 30.49
CA SER A 434 13.96 -14.04 31.82
C SER A 434 13.35 -12.99 32.75
N TYR A 435 12.64 -12.00 32.22
CA TYR A 435 11.87 -11.02 32.99
C TYR A 435 10.44 -11.50 33.22
N LEU A 436 9.80 -12.07 32.19
CA LEU A 436 8.41 -12.53 32.24
C LEU A 436 8.20 -13.69 33.22
N PHE A 437 9.15 -14.63 33.28
CA PHE A 437 9.10 -15.75 34.22
C PHE A 437 9.83 -15.48 35.54
N ASP A 438 10.10 -14.22 35.88
CA ASP A 438 10.68 -13.89 37.19
C ASP A 438 9.75 -14.32 38.34
N GLU A 439 10.34 -14.67 39.48
CA GLU A 439 9.56 -15.09 40.66
C GLU A 439 8.58 -14.02 41.11
N GLU A 440 8.93 -12.73 40.99
CA GLU A 440 8.03 -11.62 41.28
C GLU A 440 6.74 -11.68 40.44
N ILE A 441 6.87 -11.94 39.14
CA ILE A 441 5.75 -11.97 38.20
C ILE A 441 4.91 -13.23 38.38
N LEU A 442 5.54 -14.37 38.64
CA LEU A 442 4.83 -15.61 38.94
C LEU A 442 4.08 -15.53 40.28
N ASN A 443 4.66 -14.87 41.29
CA ASN A 443 3.98 -14.62 42.56
C ASN A 443 2.77 -13.70 42.36
N LYS A 444 2.90 -12.63 41.56
CA LYS A 444 1.74 -11.80 41.18
C LYS A 444 0.66 -12.58 40.47
N LEU A 445 1.03 -13.44 39.51
CA LEU A 445 0.08 -14.31 38.82
C LEU A 445 -0.71 -15.17 39.81
N THR A 446 -0.03 -15.79 40.78
CA THR A 446 -0.69 -16.62 41.80
C THR A 446 -1.62 -15.82 42.71
N LEU A 447 -1.24 -14.58 43.06
CA LEU A 447 -2.05 -13.70 43.88
C LEU A 447 -3.32 -13.24 43.14
N ASP A 448 -3.18 -12.81 41.88
CA ASP A 448 -4.32 -12.36 41.06
C ASP A 448 -5.37 -13.47 40.84
N LEU A 449 -4.93 -14.73 40.89
CA LEU A 449 -5.78 -15.91 40.73
C LEU A 449 -6.27 -16.51 42.05
N ASN A 450 -5.92 -15.92 43.20
CA ASN A 450 -6.21 -16.45 44.54
C ASN A 450 -5.72 -17.90 44.73
N ALA A 451 -4.57 -18.24 44.18
CA ALA A 451 -3.97 -19.57 44.31
C ALA A 451 -3.53 -19.83 45.77
N SER A 452 -3.55 -21.11 46.18
CA SER A 452 -3.14 -21.48 47.54
C SER A 452 -1.61 -21.32 47.72
N PRO A 453 -1.12 -21.13 48.95
CA PRO A 453 0.32 -21.09 49.24
C PRO A 453 1.07 -22.34 48.74
N GLU A 454 0.40 -23.51 48.75
CA GLU A 454 0.96 -24.75 48.21
C GLU A 454 1.14 -24.67 46.69
N GLN A 455 0.14 -24.15 45.96
CA GLN A 455 0.24 -23.97 44.50
C GLN A 455 1.33 -22.96 44.14
N GLN A 456 1.47 -21.89 44.93
CA GLN A 456 2.53 -20.89 44.75
C GLN A 456 3.93 -21.53 44.92
N ALA A 457 4.13 -22.30 46.00
CA ALA A 457 5.38 -23.02 46.22
C ALA A 457 5.65 -24.06 45.12
N GLU A 458 4.62 -24.73 44.63
CA GLU A 458 4.71 -25.71 43.55
C GLU A 458 5.15 -25.08 42.22
N ILE A 459 4.64 -23.91 41.87
CA ILE A 459 5.03 -23.18 40.64
C ILE A 459 6.51 -22.78 40.68
N LEU A 460 6.97 -22.25 41.81
CA LEU A 460 8.38 -21.88 41.98
C LEU A 460 9.29 -23.11 41.90
N LYS A 461 8.86 -24.22 42.52
CA LYS A 461 9.56 -25.50 42.41
C LYS A 461 9.61 -25.99 40.96
N VAL A 462 8.49 -26.00 40.25
CA VAL A 462 8.41 -26.41 38.85
C VAL A 462 9.28 -25.55 37.96
N LYS A 463 9.28 -24.22 38.15
CA LYS A 463 10.18 -23.32 37.41
C LYS A 463 11.64 -23.77 37.58
N ASN A 464 12.08 -23.98 38.82
CA ASN A 464 13.44 -24.38 39.12
C ASN A 464 13.77 -25.77 38.55
N ASP A 465 12.88 -26.75 38.71
CA ASP A 465 13.04 -28.10 38.18
C ASP A 465 13.17 -28.08 36.65
N LYS A 466 12.33 -27.29 35.94
CA LYS A 466 12.40 -27.17 34.48
C LYS A 466 13.63 -26.42 33.98
N ILE A 467 14.15 -25.47 34.76
CA ILE A 467 15.45 -24.85 34.47
C ILE A 467 16.56 -25.88 34.65
N GLN A 468 16.58 -26.68 35.72
CA GLN A 468 17.58 -27.74 35.91
C GLN A 468 17.52 -28.82 34.82
N GLU A 469 16.32 -29.20 34.36
CA GLU A 469 16.15 -30.06 33.18
C GLU A 469 16.69 -29.42 31.89
N SER A 470 16.59 -28.08 31.75
CA SER A 470 17.20 -27.37 30.63
C SER A 470 18.73 -27.42 30.70
N ILE A 471 19.28 -27.19 31.90
CA ILE A 471 20.73 -27.23 32.16
C ILE A 471 21.29 -28.62 31.90
N SER A 472 20.60 -29.68 32.32
CA SER A 472 21.04 -31.06 32.08
C SER A 472 21.04 -31.46 30.61
N ARG A 473 20.30 -30.74 29.76
CA ARG A 473 20.33 -30.86 28.29
C ARG A 473 21.43 -30.03 27.62
N GLY A 474 22.24 -29.30 28.40
CA GLY A 474 23.38 -28.52 27.92
C GLY A 474 23.10 -27.04 27.70
N ASN A 475 21.95 -26.52 28.12
CA ASN A 475 21.64 -25.09 28.00
C ASN A 475 22.22 -24.28 29.18
N PRO A 476 22.53 -23.00 28.98
CA PRO A 476 22.98 -22.11 30.07
C PRO A 476 21.94 -21.96 31.20
N PRO A 477 22.37 -21.79 32.47
CA PRO A 477 21.45 -21.63 33.61
C PRO A 477 20.52 -20.42 33.54
N ASP A 478 20.90 -19.40 32.79
CA ASP A 478 20.13 -18.17 32.59
C ASP A 478 19.27 -18.18 31.31
N ASP A 479 19.31 -19.26 30.52
CA ASP A 479 18.46 -19.51 29.36
C ASP A 479 17.07 -20.02 29.78
N ILE A 480 16.24 -19.06 30.20
CA ILE A 480 14.84 -19.30 30.55
C ILE A 480 14.00 -19.65 29.32
N LYS A 481 14.37 -19.15 28.15
CA LYS A 481 13.63 -19.33 26.89
C LYS A 481 13.54 -20.80 26.49
N SER A 482 14.62 -21.56 26.69
CA SER A 482 14.64 -23.02 26.47
C SER A 482 13.78 -23.83 27.45
N ALA A 483 13.51 -23.30 28.64
CA ALA A 483 12.64 -23.93 29.65
C ALA A 483 11.18 -23.43 29.61
N ALA A 484 10.93 -22.25 29.03
CA ALA A 484 9.66 -21.52 29.09
C ALA A 484 8.45 -22.33 28.62
N GLY A 485 8.60 -23.13 27.55
CA GLY A 485 7.52 -23.97 27.04
C GLY A 485 7.05 -25.03 28.05
N ASN A 486 7.98 -25.66 28.76
CA ASN A 486 7.67 -26.66 29.78
C ASN A 486 7.09 -26.00 31.04
N ILE A 487 7.65 -24.84 31.44
CA ILE A 487 7.15 -24.06 32.58
C ILE A 487 5.70 -23.64 32.34
N TYR A 488 5.39 -23.13 31.16
CA TYR A 488 4.03 -22.76 30.73
C TYR A 488 3.03 -23.91 30.88
N VAL A 489 3.38 -25.10 30.38
CA VAL A 489 2.48 -26.27 30.40
C VAL A 489 2.14 -26.66 31.84
N GLU A 490 3.12 -26.67 32.73
CA GLU A 490 2.91 -27.06 34.13
C GLU A 490 2.18 -25.99 34.94
N ILE A 491 2.49 -24.69 34.74
CA ILE A 491 1.74 -23.59 35.38
C ILE A 491 0.25 -23.68 35.03
N LYS A 492 -0.09 -23.94 33.75
CA LYS A 492 -1.49 -24.11 33.33
C LYS A 492 -2.19 -25.25 34.05
N LYS A 493 -1.49 -26.36 34.31
CA LYS A 493 -2.05 -27.51 35.03
C LYS A 493 -2.25 -27.19 36.51
N ILE A 494 -1.24 -26.66 37.18
CA ILE A 494 -1.26 -26.38 38.62
C ILE A 494 -2.36 -25.37 38.96
N LEU A 495 -2.48 -24.32 38.16
CA LEU A 495 -3.46 -23.24 38.36
C LEU A 495 -4.80 -23.49 37.65
N ASN A 496 -4.96 -24.62 36.96
CA ASN A 496 -6.13 -24.97 36.15
C ASN A 496 -6.60 -23.82 35.24
N LEU A 497 -5.64 -23.16 34.57
CA LEU A 497 -5.90 -21.95 33.79
C LEU A 497 -6.72 -22.25 32.54
N THR A 498 -7.80 -21.49 32.36
CA THR A 498 -8.57 -21.43 31.11
C THR A 498 -8.41 -20.05 30.47
N GLN A 499 -8.47 -19.97 29.14
CA GLN A 499 -8.38 -18.72 28.36
C GLN A 499 -7.07 -17.91 28.51
N CYS A 500 -5.99 -18.48 29.05
CA CYS A 500 -4.69 -17.82 29.22
C CYS A 500 -3.77 -17.86 27.97
N GLY A 501 -4.33 -18.00 26.77
CA GLY A 501 -3.56 -18.16 25.53
C GLY A 501 -3.25 -19.61 25.14
N ASN A 502 -3.41 -19.89 23.84
CA ASN A 502 -3.24 -21.22 23.24
C ASN A 502 -1.77 -21.56 22.91
N THR A 503 -0.88 -20.57 22.95
CA THR A 503 0.55 -20.71 22.70
C THR A 503 1.35 -20.12 23.85
N LEU A 504 2.62 -20.50 23.96
CA LEU A 504 3.56 -19.90 24.93
C LEU A 504 3.62 -18.38 24.74
N ASP A 505 3.79 -17.91 23.50
CA ASP A 505 3.87 -16.49 23.16
C ASP A 505 2.60 -15.73 23.59
N ALA A 506 1.41 -16.30 23.36
CA ALA A 506 0.15 -15.69 23.78
C ALA A 506 0.03 -15.64 25.32
N PHE A 507 0.43 -16.70 26.02
CA PHE A 507 0.45 -16.71 27.49
C PHE A 507 1.39 -15.65 28.05
N MET A 508 2.60 -15.55 27.50
CA MET A 508 3.55 -14.51 27.88
C MET A 508 2.98 -13.10 27.66
N ARG A 509 2.47 -12.82 26.46
CA ARG A 509 1.97 -11.49 26.07
C ARG A 509 0.64 -11.08 26.71
N ASP A 510 -0.25 -12.04 26.95
CA ASP A 510 -1.63 -11.75 27.37
C ASP A 510 -1.88 -12.09 28.84
N THR A 511 -1.05 -12.95 29.46
CA THR A 511 -1.20 -13.34 30.88
C THR A 511 -0.07 -12.82 31.76
N LEU A 512 1.20 -12.92 31.33
CA LEU A 512 2.33 -12.47 32.18
C LEU A 512 2.62 -10.97 32.04
N VAL A 513 2.64 -10.44 30.82
CA VAL A 513 2.92 -9.02 30.55
C VAL A 513 2.04 -8.06 31.36
N PRO A 514 0.70 -8.25 31.48
CA PRO A 514 -0.15 -7.35 32.27
C PRO A 514 0.23 -7.25 33.76
N LEU A 515 0.98 -8.22 34.30
CA LEU A 515 1.42 -8.26 35.69
C LEU A 515 2.67 -7.41 35.93
N ILE A 516 3.38 -7.03 34.87
CA ILE A 516 4.52 -6.12 34.90
C ILE A 516 3.97 -4.69 34.98
N THR A 517 3.75 -4.23 36.21
CA THR A 517 3.28 -2.87 36.51
C THR A 517 4.42 -2.00 37.02
N GLU A 518 4.25 -0.67 37.02
CA GLU A 518 5.29 0.29 37.44
C GLU A 518 5.89 0.03 38.83
N GLU A 519 5.12 -0.61 39.72
CA GLU A 519 5.56 -0.97 41.07
C GLU A 519 6.46 -2.22 41.13
N THR A 520 6.52 -3.00 40.05
CA THR A 520 7.39 -4.20 40.01
C THR A 520 8.86 -3.82 39.84
N ASN A 521 9.74 -4.57 40.50
CA ASN A 521 11.18 -4.43 40.27
C ASN A 521 11.54 -4.81 38.82
N ILE A 522 10.78 -5.74 38.22
CA ILE A 522 10.92 -6.10 36.81
C ILE A 522 10.64 -4.93 35.87
N PHE A 523 9.57 -4.17 36.10
CA PHE A 523 9.29 -2.96 35.31
C PHE A 523 10.43 -1.96 35.44
N GLN A 524 10.86 -1.64 36.66
CA GLN A 524 11.93 -0.66 36.92
C GLN A 524 13.25 -1.08 36.27
N LYS A 525 13.54 -2.39 36.24
CA LYS A 525 14.75 -2.93 35.60
C LYS A 525 14.67 -2.86 34.07
N LEU A 526 13.54 -3.25 33.48
CA LEU A 526 13.32 -3.11 32.03
C LEU A 526 13.36 -1.65 31.60
N GLU A 527 12.73 -0.76 32.37
CA GLU A 527 12.73 0.67 32.12
C GLU A 527 14.17 1.21 32.09
N LYS A 528 15.00 0.84 33.08
CA LYS A 528 16.42 1.23 33.14
C LYS A 528 17.26 0.64 32.01
N ASP A 529 16.93 -0.55 31.53
CA ASP A 529 17.67 -1.19 30.43
C ASP A 529 17.38 -0.49 29.09
N ILE A 530 16.15 0.00 28.90
CA ILE A 530 15.65 0.52 27.62
C ILE A 530 15.78 2.05 27.54
N PHE A 531 15.40 2.77 28.59
CA PHE A 531 15.34 4.22 28.62
C PHE A 531 16.56 4.84 29.31
N PRO A 532 16.94 6.09 28.96
CA PRO A 532 18.05 6.80 29.59
C PRO A 532 17.77 7.26 31.03
#